data_AF-A0A352RXW6-F1
#
_entry.id   AF-A0A352RXW6-F1
#
_cell.length_a   1.000
_cell.length_b   1.000
_cell.length_c   1.000
_cell.angle_alpha   90.00
_cell.angle_beta   90.00
_cell.angle_gamma   90.00
#
_symmetry.space_group_name_H-M   'P 1'
#
loop_
_entity.id
_entity.type
_entity.pdbx_description
1 polymer ?
#
loop_
_entity_poly.entity_id
_entity_poly.type
_entity_poly.pdbx_seq_one_letter_code
_entity_poly.pdbx_strand_id
1 'polypeptide(L)'
;EPQCAPGLTVFDAVSQGMGAAHDLLLRYDAALTKLETHNDEATLAELHRVQAELDAADAWQLRTRVETTLAKLALDPHVRVDALSGGLQKRVALAQGLVAEPDILLLDE
;
A
#
# COMPACT_ATOMS: atom_id res chain seq x y z
N GLU A 1 10.53 -5.66 -15.91
CA GLU A 1 9.17 -5.43 -15.36
C GLU A 1 9.20 -5.63 -13.86
N PRO A 2 8.54 -4.77 -13.05
CA PRO A 2 8.42 -5.01 -11.62
C PRO A 2 7.58 -6.28 -11.39
N GLN A 3 8.23 -7.36 -10.96
CA GLN A 3 7.56 -8.60 -10.60
C GLN A 3 6.86 -8.38 -9.24
N CYS A 4 5.56 -8.11 -9.26
CA CYS A 4 4.75 -8.10 -8.04
C CYS A 4 4.70 -9.52 -7.46
N ALA A 5 4.97 -9.68 -6.16
CA ALA A 5 4.89 -10.99 -5.54
C ALA A 5 3.46 -11.56 -5.64
N PRO A 6 3.28 -12.88 -5.84
CA PRO A 6 1.96 -13.48 -5.94
C PRO A 6 1.15 -13.24 -4.66
N GLY A 7 -0.11 -12.83 -4.83
CA GLY A 7 -1.09 -12.70 -3.75
C GLY A 7 -1.15 -11.39 -2.98
N LEU A 8 -0.41 -10.38 -3.43
CA LEU A 8 -0.56 -9.01 -2.96
C LEU A 8 -1.87 -8.40 -3.44
N THR A 9 -2.46 -7.54 -2.60
CA THR A 9 -3.50 -6.62 -3.07
C THR A 9 -2.89 -5.56 -3.98
N VAL A 10 -3.71 -4.89 -4.79
CA VAL A 10 -3.27 -3.76 -5.62
C VAL A 10 -2.66 -2.66 -4.76
N PHE A 11 -3.24 -2.37 -3.59
CA PHE A 11 -2.67 -1.41 -2.66
C PHE A 11 -1.27 -1.80 -2.21
N ASP A 12 -1.08 -3.06 -1.80
CA ASP A 12 0.22 -3.54 -1.34
C ASP A 12 1.26 -3.47 -2.46
N ALA A 13 0.89 -3.93 -3.66
CA ALA A 13 1.78 -3.89 -4.81
C ALA A 13 2.22 -2.47 -5.16
N VAL A 14 1.32 -1.49 -5.09
CA VAL A 14 1.64 -0.08 -5.40
C VAL A 14 2.43 0.59 -4.28
N SER A 15 2.11 0.29 -3.02
CA SER A 15 2.77 0.88 -1.86
C SER A 15 4.12 0.23 -1.53
N GLN A 16 4.44 -0.96 -2.07
CA GLN A 16 5.74 -1.61 -1.90
C GLN A 16 6.94 -0.73 -2.30
N GLY A 17 6.77 0.17 -3.27
CA GLY A 17 7.80 1.14 -3.66
C GLY A 17 8.12 2.20 -2.59
N MET A 18 7.40 2.22 -1.48
CA MET A 18 7.45 3.28 -0.46
C MET A 18 8.26 2.89 0.79
N GLY A 19 8.85 1.69 0.82
CA GLY A 19 9.79 1.26 1.87
C GLY A 19 9.17 1.23 3.27
N ALA A 20 9.83 1.85 4.24
CA ALA A 20 9.45 1.75 5.66
C ALA A 20 8.01 2.20 5.98
N ALA A 21 7.47 3.14 5.21
CA ALA A 21 6.08 3.59 5.39
C ALA A 21 5.08 2.48 5.05
N HIS A 22 5.36 1.65 4.04
CA HIS A 22 4.54 0.50 3.69
C HIS A 22 4.56 -0.55 4.82
N ASP A 23 5.74 -0.84 5.37
CA ASP A 23 5.89 -1.79 6.48
C ASP A 23 5.11 -1.34 7.72
N LEU A 24 5.10 -0.04 8.01
CA LEU A 24 4.31 0.54 9.10
C LEU A 24 2.80 0.41 8.88
N LEU A 25 2.33 0.63 7.65
CA LEU A 25 0.92 0.46 7.30
C LEU A 25 0.48 -1.01 7.43
N LEU A 26 1.30 -1.96 6.96
CA LEU A 26 1.04 -3.39 7.13
C LEU A 26 1.00 -3.80 8.62
N ARG A 27 1.92 -3.27 9.44
CA ARG A 27 1.92 -3.52 10.89
C ARG A 27 0.67 -2.97 11.55
N TYR A 28 0.19 -1.81 11.10
CA TYR A 28 -1.03 -1.19 11.63
C TYR A 28 -2.28 -2.01 11.29
N ASP A 29 -2.45 -2.42 10.03
CA ASP A 29 -3.57 -3.28 9.63
C ASP A 29 -3.54 -4.61 10.38
N ALA A 30 -2.37 -5.24 10.53
CA ALA A 30 -2.22 -6.47 11.30
C ALA A 30 -2.58 -6.27 12.80
N ALA A 31 -2.18 -5.15 13.40
CA ALA A 31 -2.53 -4.81 14.77
C ALA A 31 -4.04 -4.58 14.94
N LEU A 32 -4.70 -3.95 13.96
CA LEU A 32 -6.14 -3.73 13.95
C LEU A 32 -6.91 -5.05 13.85
N THR A 33 -6.55 -5.93 12.91
CA THR A 33 -7.15 -7.27 12.78
C THR A 33 -6.94 -8.10 14.07
N LYS A 34 -5.77 -7.97 14.69
CA LYS A 34 -5.52 -8.64 15.97
C LYS A 34 -6.44 -8.13 17.07
N LEU A 35 -6.68 -6.81 17.13
CA LEU A 35 -7.58 -6.20 18.12
C LEU A 35 -9.03 -6.71 18.01
N GLU A 36 -9.51 -6.97 16.79
CA GLU A 36 -10.85 -7.53 16.55
C GLU A 36 -11.06 -8.90 17.23
N THR A 37 -9.97 -9.68 17.37
CA THR A 37 -10.02 -11.02 17.96
C THR A 37 -9.48 -11.07 19.39
N HIS A 38 -8.57 -10.17 19.75
CA HIS A 38 -7.85 -10.12 21.02
C HIS A 38 -7.77 -8.67 21.51
N ASN A 39 -8.76 -8.25 22.31
CA ASN A 39 -8.83 -6.91 22.88
C ASN A 39 -8.10 -6.82 24.23
N ASP A 40 -6.78 -7.07 24.22
CA ASP A 40 -5.92 -6.92 25.40
C ASP A 40 -5.11 -5.61 25.39
N GLU A 41 -4.66 -5.21 26.58
CA GLU A 41 -3.91 -3.96 26.78
C GLU A 41 -2.60 -3.94 25.97
N ALA A 42 -1.97 -5.10 25.77
CA ALA A 42 -0.76 -5.23 24.98
C ALA A 42 -0.99 -4.93 23.49
N THR A 43 -2.10 -5.41 22.92
CA THR A 43 -2.47 -5.16 21.51
C THR A 43 -2.85 -3.70 21.31
N LEU A 44 -3.56 -3.08 22.27
CA LEU A 44 -3.83 -1.63 22.26
C LEU A 44 -2.55 -0.80 22.34
N ALA A 45 -1.60 -1.17 23.21
CA ALA A 45 -0.32 -0.49 23.32
C ALA A 45 0.52 -0.59 22.02
N GLU A 46 0.52 -1.75 21.37
CA GLU A 46 1.18 -1.92 20.06
C GLU A 46 0.52 -1.05 18.99
N LEU A 47 -0.81 -1.03 18.92
CA LEU A 47 -1.54 -0.19 17.96
C LEU A 47 -1.19 1.29 18.13
N HIS A 48 -1.21 1.80 19.37
CA HIS A 48 -0.81 3.18 19.66
C HIS A 48 0.64 3.47 19.27
N ARG A 49 1.55 2.52 19.52
CA ARG A 49 2.96 2.64 19.14
C ARG A 49 3.12 2.74 17.62
N VAL A 50 2.51 1.83 16.87
CA VAL A 50 2.57 1.83 15.41
C VAL A 50 1.92 3.08 14.84
N GLN A 51 0.80 3.54 15.42
CA GLN A 51 0.15 4.78 15.01
C GLN A 51 1.07 5.99 15.18
N ALA A 52 1.78 6.11 16.30
CA ALA A 52 2.75 7.17 16.50
C ALA A 52 3.94 7.08 15.51
N GLU A 53 4.40 5.87 15.18
CA GLU A 53 5.42 5.65 14.15
C GLU A 53 4.92 6.06 12.76
N LEU A 54 3.66 5.79 12.41
CA LEU A 54 3.02 6.22 11.16
C LEU A 54 2.92 7.74 11.06
N ASP A 55 2.49 8.40 12.14
CA ASP A 55 2.39 9.86 12.21
C ASP A 55 3.78 10.51 12.03
N ALA A 56 4.80 9.98 12.72
CA ALA A 56 6.17 10.50 12.64
C ALA A 56 6.82 10.28 11.26
N ALA A 57 6.36 9.30 10.49
CA ALA A 57 6.85 8.98 9.16
C ALA A 57 6.02 9.61 8.02
N ASP A 58 5.03 10.45 8.34
CA ASP A 58 4.04 10.98 7.38
C ASP A 58 3.40 9.89 6.50
N ALA A 59 3.30 8.66 7.03
CA ALA A 59 2.87 7.50 6.28
C ALA A 59 1.38 7.56 5.88
N TRP A 60 0.58 8.36 6.58
CA TRP A 60 -0.80 8.64 6.19
C TRP A 60 -0.90 9.43 4.89
N GLN A 61 -0.02 10.42 4.68
CA GLN A 61 0.00 11.17 3.42
C GLN A 61 0.36 10.25 2.25
N LEU A 62 1.33 9.35 2.50
CA LEU A 62 1.74 8.32 1.56
C LEU A 62 0.57 7.38 1.21
N ARG A 63 -0.19 6.92 2.21
CA ARG A 63 -1.41 6.12 1.98
C ARG A 63 -2.42 6.88 1.11
N THR A 64 -2.74 8.13 1.47
CA THR A 64 -3.69 8.96 0.70
C THR A 64 -3.22 9.14 -0.74
N ARG A 65 -1.91 9.27 -0.98
CA ARG A 65 -1.34 9.38 -2.33
C ARG A 65 -1.53 8.10 -3.13
N VAL A 66 -1.30 6.93 -2.53
CA VAL A 66 -1.57 5.63 -3.16
C VAL A 66 -3.05 5.54 -3.54
N GLU A 67 -3.96 5.76 -2.59
CA GLU A 67 -5.41 5.68 -2.82
C GLU A 67 -5.86 6.64 -3.93
N THR A 68 -5.34 7.87 -3.93
CA THR A 68 -5.63 8.87 -4.98
C THR A 68 -5.14 8.41 -6.36
N THR A 69 -3.95 7.80 -6.42
CA THR A 69 -3.38 7.31 -7.68
C THR A 69 -4.17 6.12 -8.23
N LEU A 70 -4.54 5.19 -7.35
CA LEU A 70 -5.39 4.04 -7.71
C LEU A 70 -6.75 4.49 -8.22
N ALA A 71 -7.38 5.46 -7.55
CA ALA A 71 -8.65 6.03 -7.96
C ALA A 71 -8.56 6.69 -9.36
N LYS A 72 -7.50 7.46 -9.63
CA LYS A 72 -7.25 8.06 -10.96
C LYS A 72 -7.11 7.03 -12.07
N LEU A 73 -6.57 5.85 -11.75
CA LEU A 73 -6.35 4.75 -12.69
C LEU A 73 -7.51 3.74 -12.73
N ALA A 74 -8.59 4.00 -11.98
CA ALA A 74 -9.74 3.11 -11.81
C ALA A 74 -9.33 1.68 -11.37
N LEU A 75 -8.42 1.60 -10.40
CA LEU A 75 -7.94 0.36 -9.80
C LEU A 75 -8.56 0.17 -8.42
N ASP A 76 -9.07 -1.04 -8.16
CA ASP A 76 -9.56 -1.41 -6.83
C ASP A 76 -8.38 -1.82 -5.93
N PRO A 77 -8.15 -1.14 -4.79
CA PRO A 77 -7.04 -1.42 -3.89
C PRO A 77 -7.09 -2.80 -3.24
N HIS A 78 -8.27 -3.39 -3.09
CA HIS A 78 -8.47 -4.63 -2.32
C HIS A 78 -8.41 -5.90 -3.18
N VAL A 79 -8.43 -5.76 -4.50
CA VAL A 79 -8.32 -6.89 -5.43
C VAL A 79 -6.88 -7.38 -5.48
N ARG A 80 -6.69 -8.69 -5.63
CA ARG A 80 -5.36 -9.27 -5.79
C ARG A 80 -4.82 -9.02 -7.19
N VAL A 81 -3.52 -8.70 -7.29
CA VAL A 81 -2.88 -8.42 -8.59
C VAL A 81 -2.92 -9.63 -9.54
N ASP A 82 -2.83 -10.84 -8.99
CA ASP A 82 -2.90 -12.10 -9.76
C ASP A 82 -4.27 -12.38 -10.40
N ALA A 83 -5.34 -11.73 -9.92
CA ALA A 83 -6.68 -11.83 -10.48
C ALA A 83 -6.96 -10.81 -11.60
N LEU A 84 -6.03 -9.88 -11.86
CA LEU A 84 -6.19 -8.81 -12.84
C LEU A 84 -5.85 -9.26 -14.26
N SER A 85 -6.55 -8.68 -15.25
CA SER A 85 -6.16 -8.83 -16.66
C SER A 85 -4.81 -8.17 -16.94
N GLY A 86 -4.11 -8.58 -18.00
CA GLY A 86 -2.80 -8.01 -18.34
C GLY A 86 -2.82 -6.48 -18.52
N GLY A 87 -3.90 -5.90 -19.05
CA GLY A 87 -4.06 -4.45 -19.16
C GLY A 87 -4.28 -3.74 -17.81
N LEU A 88 -4.85 -4.43 -16.82
CA LEU A 88 -4.94 -3.93 -15.44
C LEU A 88 -3.61 -4.09 -14.70
N GLN A 89 -2.87 -5.18 -14.92
CA GLN A 89 -1.51 -5.34 -14.38
C GLN A 89 -0.56 -4.26 -14.89
N LYS A 90 -0.63 -3.88 -16.18
CA LYS A 90 0.10 -2.72 -16.72
C LYS A 90 -0.27 -1.41 -16.01
N ARG A 91 -1.54 -1.22 -15.67
CA ARG A 91 -2.00 -0.05 -14.89
C ARG A 91 -1.47 -0.06 -13.46
N VAL A 92 -1.35 -1.23 -12.83
CA VAL A 92 -0.70 -1.36 -11.51
C VAL A 92 0.78 -0.97 -11.60
N ALA A 93 1.50 -1.41 -12.63
CA ALA A 93 2.89 -1.00 -12.85
C ALA A 93 3.03 0.51 -13.08
N LEU A 94 2.08 1.12 -13.81
CA LEU A 94 2.00 2.58 -13.95
C LEU A 94 1.76 3.26 -12.61
N ALA A 95 0.83 2.74 -11.79
CA ALA A 95 0.53 3.27 -10.47
C ALA A 95 1.76 3.25 -9.55
N GLN A 96 2.54 2.17 -9.56
CA GLN A 96 3.82 2.05 -8.84
C GLN A 96 4.78 3.19 -9.22
N GLY A 97 4.92 3.47 -10.52
CA GLY A 97 5.75 4.57 -11.00
C GLY A 97 5.25 5.95 -10.60
N LEU A 98 3.93 6.18 -10.64
CA LEU A 98 3.33 7.48 -10.33
C LEU A 98 3.34 7.82 -8.83
N VAL A 99 3.17 6.82 -7.96
CA VAL A 99 3.18 7.02 -6.50
C VAL A 99 4.55 7.45 -5.98
N ALA A 100 5.62 7.19 -6.71
CA ALA A 100 6.96 7.70 -6.37
C ALA A 100 7.13 9.21 -6.64
N GLU A 101 6.12 9.89 -7.21
CA GLU A 101 6.18 11.29 -7.66
C GLU A 101 7.46 11.63 -8.46
N PRO A 102 7.78 10.88 -9.53
CA PRO A 102 8.95 11.17 -10.32
C PRO A 102 8.78 12.48 -11.09
N ASP A 103 9.86 13.24 -11.24
CA ASP A 103 9.89 14.41 -12.13
C ASP A 103 9.62 14.02 -13.60
N ILE A 104 10.11 12.84 -13.99
CA ILE A 104 9.93 12.26 -15.33
C ILE A 104 9.68 10.77 -15.19
N LEU A 105 8.56 10.30 -15.75
CA LEU A 105 8.26 8.87 -15.91
C LEU A 105 8.35 8.52 -17.40
N LEU A 106 9.34 7.69 -17.77
CA LEU A 106 9.46 7.14 -19.11
C LEU A 106 8.67 5.84 -19.20
N LEU A 107 7.72 5.81 -20.14
CA LEU A 107 6.93 4.63 -20.48
C LEU A 107 7.41 4.14 -21.84
N ASP A 108 7.96 2.93 -21.88
CA ASP A 108 8.25 2.23 -23.13
C ASP A 108 7.11 1.22 -23.38
N GLU A 109 6.66 1.11 -24.63
CA GLU A 109 5.49 0.29 -25.00
C GLU A 109 5.76 -1.22 -24.98
#